data_AF-A0A9X2C8E7-F1
#
_entry.id   AF-A0A9X2C8E7-F1
#
_cell.length_a   1.000
_cell.length_b   1.000
_cell.length_c   1.000
_cell.angle_alpha   90.00
_cell.angle_beta   90.00
_cell.angle_gamma   90.00
#
_symmetry.space_group_name_H-M   'P 1'
#
loop_
_entity.id
_entity.type
_entity.pdbx_description
1 polymer ?
#
loop_
_entity_poly.entity_id
_entity_poly.type
_entity_poly.pdbx_seq_one_letter_code
_entity_poly.pdbx_strand_id
1 'polypeptide(L)'
;MTSRWSSTACRPRCTSAKPESPSKTAPPAIRKSPDFVALKTQQTQLKEQIARFCRTLEAMMSSGETLTLDELKPLLKMPAVRLLLEQLIVQADDATLGWLDAATLTVTDLEGRQHVAKKNLRIAHPFHLFTAGQLSAWQKEVVSHRRVQPFKQAFRELYLLTPAERDTGLWSNRFAGHRLKSKVAARLLQVRNWSTSSVEDIYYESKEHGIYALFNFLDTGHYLSETEHFTFDSIAFYRDQKAIPLEQVPPLLFSEVMRDADLLVSVAHAADGYSTSNETLQRRAELVDELIQGLGLRNVRCEGHFLHITGQRANYRIHLGSAAIHIEPGNYLCTVPASRRFTELYLPFADTDQKMAEVLSKMFLLLDDLNITDSLILEQIQRGG
;
A
#
# COMPACT_ATOMS: atom_id res chain seq x y z
N MET A 1 31.59 24.69 1.69
CA MET A 1 30.45 23.87 1.25
C MET A 1 29.34 24.03 2.29
N THR A 2 28.14 24.44 1.90
CA THR A 2 27.01 24.62 2.83
C THR A 2 25.99 23.50 2.63
N SER A 3 25.54 22.90 3.73
CA SER A 3 24.38 21.99 3.73
C SER A 3 23.12 22.83 3.67
N ARG A 4 22.43 22.85 2.52
CA ARG A 4 21.09 23.44 2.41
C ARG A 4 20.05 22.33 2.34
N TRP A 5 19.01 22.48 3.15
CA TRP A 5 17.79 21.70 3.07
C TRP A 5 16.95 22.25 1.91
N SER A 6 16.63 21.42 0.91
CA SER A 6 15.69 21.80 -0.15
C SER A 6 14.31 21.27 0.20
N SER A 7 13.28 22.12 0.17
CA SER A 7 11.87 21.80 0.41
C SER A 7 11.29 20.72 -0.53
N THR A 8 11.99 20.37 -1.61
CA THR A 8 11.46 19.51 -2.69
C THR A 8 11.73 18.01 -2.51
N ALA A 9 12.40 17.60 -1.43
CA ALA A 9 12.46 16.21 -0.98
C ALA A 9 13.06 16.22 0.42
N CYS A 10 12.45 15.55 1.39
CA CYS A 10 13.07 15.24 2.70
C CYS A 10 14.28 14.29 2.52
N ARG A 11 15.29 14.71 1.75
CA ARG A 11 16.53 13.99 1.48
C ARG A 11 17.69 14.99 1.56
N PRO A 12 18.61 14.83 2.51
CA PRO A 12 19.78 15.70 2.60
C PRO A 12 20.63 15.54 1.32
N ARG A 13 21.01 16.66 0.70
CA ARG A 13 21.87 16.72 -0.49
C ARG A 13 23.15 17.50 -0.19
N CYS A 14 24.29 16.96 -0.63
CA CYS A 14 25.52 17.73 -0.74
C CYS A 14 25.59 18.33 -2.14
N THR A 15 25.65 19.65 -2.23
CA THR A 15 25.85 20.38 -3.50
C THR A 15 27.20 21.08 -3.48
N SER A 16 27.97 20.97 -4.56
CA SER A 16 29.18 21.79 -4.76
C SER A 16 28.82 22.99 -5.63
N ALA A 17 29.15 24.21 -5.16
CA ALA A 17 28.96 25.44 -5.93
C ALA A 17 30.28 25.86 -6.59
N LYS A 18 30.27 26.02 -7.92
CA LYS A 18 31.09 27.02 -8.64
C LYS A 18 30.20 28.26 -8.87
N PRO A 19 30.77 29.47 -9.03
CA PRO A 19 29.99 30.72 -9.06
C PRO A 19 28.91 30.81 -10.15
N GLU A 20 28.88 29.93 -11.15
CA GLU A 20 27.89 30.00 -12.25
C GLU A 20 27.03 28.74 -12.47
N SER A 21 27.25 27.62 -11.76
CA SER A 21 26.38 26.44 -11.93
C SER A 21 26.49 25.42 -10.78
N PRO A 22 25.41 25.12 -10.03
CA PRO A 22 25.41 24.04 -9.04
C PRO A 22 25.35 22.67 -9.72
N SER A 23 26.39 21.86 -9.58
CA SER A 23 26.39 20.46 -10.04
C SER A 23 25.98 19.51 -8.91
N LYS A 24 25.23 18.45 -9.25
CA LYS A 24 24.86 17.36 -8.32
C LYS A 24 26.05 16.47 -7.92
N THR A 25 27.22 16.70 -8.52
CA THR A 25 28.32 15.74 -8.55
C THR A 25 29.65 16.47 -8.31
N ALA A 26 30.25 16.26 -7.12
CA ALA A 26 31.51 16.91 -6.77
C ALA A 26 32.68 16.42 -7.66
N PRO A 27 33.59 17.33 -8.08
CA PRO A 27 34.81 16.99 -8.84
C PRO A 27 35.71 15.97 -8.11
N PRO A 28 36.49 15.14 -8.84
CA PRO A 28 37.30 14.06 -8.26
C PRO A 28 38.30 14.53 -7.18
N ALA A 29 38.90 15.70 -7.35
CA ALA A 29 39.85 16.28 -6.40
C ALA A 29 39.20 16.61 -5.04
N ILE A 30 37.93 17.02 -5.05
CA ILE A 30 37.18 17.39 -3.84
C ILE A 30 36.67 16.12 -3.14
N ARG A 31 36.33 15.06 -3.89
CA ARG A 31 35.83 13.81 -3.32
C ARG A 31 36.78 13.11 -2.35
N LYS A 32 38.08 13.33 -2.51
CA LYS A 32 39.14 12.76 -1.64
C LYS A 32 39.52 13.68 -0.48
N SER A 33 38.98 14.89 -0.41
CA SER A 33 39.26 15.80 0.70
C SER A 33 38.64 15.26 2.00
N PRO A 34 39.33 15.38 3.16
CA PRO A 34 38.80 14.97 4.46
C PRO A 34 37.44 15.60 4.77
N ASP A 35 37.26 16.88 4.43
CA ASP A 35 36.01 17.63 4.64
C ASP A 35 34.85 17.05 3.83
N PHE A 36 35.08 16.67 2.56
CA PHE A 36 34.05 16.04 1.75
C PHE A 36 33.66 14.67 2.28
N VAL A 37 34.64 13.87 2.72
CA VAL A 37 34.39 12.56 3.32
C VAL A 37 33.58 12.71 4.60
N ALA A 38 33.95 13.65 5.48
CA ALA A 38 33.21 13.95 6.71
C ALA A 38 31.76 14.39 6.43
N LEU A 39 31.56 15.31 5.50
CA LEU A 39 30.21 15.75 5.09
C LEU A 39 29.41 14.61 4.46
N LYS A 40 30.07 13.73 3.69
CA LYS A 40 29.41 12.57 3.08
C LYS A 40 28.96 11.56 4.13
N THR A 41 29.79 11.30 5.14
CA THR A 41 29.45 10.45 6.29
C THR A 41 28.26 11.02 7.05
N GLN A 42 28.27 12.32 7.37
CA GLN A 42 27.13 12.99 8.01
C GLN A 42 25.86 12.90 7.15
N GLN A 43 25.97 13.09 5.83
CA GLN A 43 24.85 12.93 4.91
C GLN A 43 24.26 11.52 4.96
N THR A 44 25.10 10.48 4.99
CA THR A 44 24.67 9.08 5.06
C THR A 44 23.97 8.79 6.39
N GLN A 45 24.56 9.21 7.52
CA GLN A 45 23.96 9.06 8.84
C GLN A 45 22.57 9.71 8.94
N LEU A 46 22.41 10.93 8.40
CA LEU A 46 21.13 11.62 8.35
C LEU A 46 20.10 10.87 7.48
N LYS A 47 20.51 10.30 6.35
CA LYS A 47 19.61 9.50 5.50
C LYS A 47 19.12 8.25 6.21
N GLU A 48 20.01 7.54 6.89
CA GLU A 48 19.64 6.35 7.66
C GLU A 48 18.72 6.71 8.83
N GLN A 49 18.97 7.82 9.49
CA GLN A 49 18.11 8.33 10.56
C GLN A 49 16.71 8.69 10.04
N ILE A 50 16.61 9.41 8.92
CA ILE A 50 15.33 9.71 8.27
C ILE A 50 14.60 8.42 7.87
N ALA A 51 15.31 7.45 7.29
CA ALA A 51 14.72 6.18 6.89
C ALA A 51 14.19 5.39 8.10
N ARG A 52 14.86 5.44 9.26
CA ARG A 52 14.35 4.87 10.51
C ARG A 52 13.07 5.57 10.96
N PHE A 53 13.06 6.91 10.99
CA PHE A 53 11.87 7.66 11.38
C PHE A 53 10.69 7.42 10.42
N CYS A 54 10.90 7.34 9.11
CA CYS A 54 9.86 6.97 8.15
C CYS A 54 9.20 5.63 8.52
N ARG A 55 10.01 4.61 8.85
CA ARG A 55 9.47 3.29 9.25
C ARG A 55 8.70 3.36 10.57
N THR A 56 9.20 4.10 11.55
CA THR A 56 8.50 4.28 12.83
C THR A 56 7.16 4.99 12.64
N LEU A 57 7.14 6.10 11.90
CA LEU A 57 5.92 6.86 11.63
C LEU A 57 4.91 6.06 10.78
N GLU A 58 5.39 5.26 9.82
CA GLU A 58 4.52 4.36 9.05
C GLU A 58 3.90 3.29 9.96
N ALA A 59 4.70 2.69 10.86
CA ALA A 59 4.20 1.71 11.82
C ALA A 59 3.14 2.31 12.77
N MET A 60 3.34 3.53 13.26
CA MET A 60 2.36 4.24 14.09
C MET A 60 1.04 4.50 13.35
N MET A 61 1.10 4.87 12.06
CA MET A 61 -0.09 5.01 11.23
C MET A 61 -0.81 3.66 11.05
N SER A 62 -0.04 2.60 10.79
CA SER A 62 -0.54 1.24 10.56
C SER A 62 -1.09 0.55 11.82
N SER A 63 -0.67 0.94 13.02
CA SER A 63 -1.30 0.49 14.26
C SER A 63 -2.50 1.35 14.66
N GLY A 64 -2.56 2.60 14.19
CA GLY A 64 -3.51 3.59 14.68
C GLY A 64 -3.11 4.19 16.04
N GLU A 65 -1.84 4.03 16.42
CA GLU A 65 -1.28 4.52 17.68
C GLU A 65 -1.50 6.02 17.85
N THR A 66 -1.86 6.40 19.07
CA THR A 66 -2.18 7.77 19.45
C THR A 66 -1.16 8.26 20.47
N LEU A 67 -0.53 9.39 20.19
CA LEU A 67 0.41 10.04 21.10
C LEU A 67 -0.28 11.13 21.90
N THR A 68 -0.04 11.16 23.20
CA THR A 68 -0.37 12.33 24.02
C THR A 68 0.51 13.53 23.64
N LEU A 69 0.07 14.74 23.96
CA LEU A 69 0.88 15.94 23.68
C LEU A 69 2.24 15.92 24.39
N ASP A 70 2.35 15.27 25.55
CA ASP A 70 3.60 15.19 26.31
C ASP A 70 4.59 14.17 25.73
N GLU A 71 4.10 13.12 25.07
CA GLU A 71 4.94 12.21 24.26
C GLU A 71 5.35 12.85 22.93
N LEU A 72 4.45 13.66 22.34
CA LEU A 72 4.69 14.32 21.05
C LEU A 72 5.74 15.44 21.15
N LYS A 73 5.69 16.29 22.18
CA LYS A 73 6.59 17.46 22.33
C LYS A 73 8.09 17.08 22.25
N PRO A 74 8.60 16.04 22.94
CA PRO A 74 9.98 15.57 22.77
C PRO A 74 10.31 15.15 21.34
N LEU A 75 9.41 14.45 20.66
CA LEU A 75 9.61 14.00 19.28
C LEU A 75 9.72 15.20 18.32
N LEU A 76 8.90 16.24 18.51
CA LEU A 76 8.92 17.45 17.70
C LEU A 76 10.18 18.31 17.89
N LYS A 77 10.95 18.12 18.98
CA LYS A 77 12.27 18.73 19.13
C LYS A 77 13.30 18.15 18.15
N MET A 78 13.05 16.97 17.61
CA MET A 78 13.91 16.35 16.60
C MET A 78 13.56 16.92 15.21
N PRO A 79 14.46 17.67 14.54
CA PRO A 79 14.12 18.34 13.28
C PRO A 79 13.67 17.39 12.18
N ALA A 80 14.25 16.19 12.11
CA ALA A 80 13.85 15.17 11.15
C ALA A 80 12.41 14.70 11.36
N VAL A 81 12.00 14.43 12.60
CA VAL A 81 10.64 13.97 12.92
C VAL A 81 9.63 15.06 12.63
N ARG A 82 9.92 16.29 13.08
CA ARG A 82 9.09 17.46 12.79
C ARG A 82 8.83 17.62 11.29
N LEU A 83 9.89 17.63 10.48
CA LEU A 83 9.78 17.79 9.04
C LEU A 83 8.96 16.67 8.39
N LEU A 84 9.06 15.43 8.87
CA LEU A 84 8.30 14.30 8.34
C LEU A 84 6.81 14.38 8.74
N LEU A 85 6.52 14.69 10.00
CA LEU A 85 5.15 14.84 10.50
C LEU A 85 4.40 15.99 9.82
N GLU A 86 5.07 17.12 9.56
CA GLU A 86 4.49 18.25 8.81
C GLU A 86 4.11 17.88 7.36
N GLN A 87 4.61 16.74 6.82
CA GLN A 87 4.21 16.21 5.50
C GLN A 87 3.08 15.20 5.54
N LEU A 88 2.63 14.81 6.73
CA LEU A 88 1.60 13.78 6.93
C LEU A 88 0.28 14.42 7.33
N ILE A 89 -0.82 13.75 7.00
CA ILE A 89 -2.15 14.07 7.52
C ILE A 89 -2.21 13.50 8.94
N VAL A 90 -2.62 14.30 9.90
CA VAL A 90 -2.79 13.88 11.29
C VAL A 90 -4.25 13.96 11.69
N GLN A 91 -4.62 13.24 12.74
CA GLN A 91 -5.89 13.41 13.43
C GLN A 91 -5.61 13.91 14.84
N ALA A 92 -6.10 15.09 15.18
CA ALA A 92 -6.02 15.66 16.52
C ALA A 92 -7.30 15.37 17.32
N ASP A 93 -7.12 15.01 18.58
CA ASP A 93 -8.19 14.77 19.57
C ASP A 93 -9.30 13.84 19.05
N ASP A 94 -8.90 12.84 18.25
CA ASP A 94 -9.78 11.84 17.63
C ASP A 94 -10.90 12.42 16.74
N ALA A 95 -10.78 13.68 16.32
CA ALA A 95 -11.84 14.40 15.61
C ALA A 95 -11.34 15.13 14.36
N THR A 96 -10.30 15.96 14.50
CA THR A 96 -9.91 16.88 13.43
C THR A 96 -8.80 16.30 12.58
N LEU A 97 -9.08 16.06 11.30
CA LEU A 97 -8.08 15.70 10.30
C LEU A 97 -7.42 16.94 9.71
N GLY A 98 -6.10 16.94 9.55
CA GLY A 98 -5.43 18.07 8.92
C GLY A 98 -3.91 18.03 8.84
N TRP A 99 -3.34 19.12 8.36
CA TRP A 99 -1.90 19.37 8.36
C TRP A 99 -1.44 19.91 9.71
N LEU A 100 -0.43 19.28 10.31
CA LEU A 100 0.15 19.74 11.56
C LEU A 100 1.12 20.91 11.34
N ASP A 101 0.91 22.00 12.06
CA ASP A 101 1.96 22.95 12.43
C ASP A 101 2.56 22.52 13.77
N ALA A 102 3.77 21.95 13.71
CA ALA A 102 4.46 21.42 14.88
C ALA A 102 4.90 22.50 15.87
N ALA A 103 5.00 23.77 15.47
CA ALA A 103 5.39 24.85 16.38
C ALA A 103 4.24 25.25 17.32
N THR A 104 3.01 25.26 16.79
CA THR A 104 1.81 25.69 17.52
C THR A 104 0.93 24.53 17.97
N LEU A 105 1.25 23.29 17.56
CA LEU A 105 0.40 22.10 17.72
C LEU A 105 -1.01 22.32 17.13
N THR A 106 -1.07 23.08 16.03
CA THR A 106 -2.31 23.40 15.34
C THR A 106 -2.46 22.50 14.12
N VAL A 107 -3.67 21.98 13.92
CA VAL A 107 -4.06 21.18 12.78
C VAL A 107 -4.95 22.03 11.87
N THR A 108 -4.58 22.13 10.59
CA THR A 108 -5.36 22.85 9.56
C THR A 108 -6.15 21.86 8.72
N ASP A 109 -7.49 21.96 8.75
CA ASP A 109 -8.38 21.07 8.01
C ASP A 109 -8.49 21.42 6.50
N LEU A 110 -9.31 20.66 5.76
CA LEU A 110 -9.54 20.86 4.32
C LEU A 110 -10.16 22.22 4.00
N GLU A 111 -10.91 22.80 4.94
CA GLU A 111 -11.53 24.12 4.79
C GLU A 111 -10.59 25.26 5.21
N GLY A 112 -9.35 24.94 5.61
CA GLY A 112 -8.36 25.91 6.07
C GLY A 112 -8.59 26.42 7.50
N ARG A 113 -9.50 25.79 8.26
CA ARG A 113 -9.74 26.15 9.66
C ARG A 113 -8.64 25.55 10.54
N GLN A 114 -8.24 26.32 11.54
CA GLN A 114 -7.16 25.97 12.45
C GLN A 114 -7.70 25.46 13.79
N HIS A 115 -7.22 24.29 14.22
CA HIS A 115 -7.64 23.62 15.45
C HIS A 115 -6.41 23.27 16.29
N VAL A 116 -6.28 23.84 17.48
CA VAL A 116 -5.18 23.50 18.40
C VAL A 116 -5.47 22.15 19.04
N ALA A 117 -4.54 21.19 18.90
CA ALA A 117 -4.64 19.88 19.54
C ALA A 117 -4.50 20.03 21.07
N LYS A 118 -5.38 19.38 21.83
CA LYS A 118 -5.46 19.56 23.30
C LYS A 118 -5.12 18.31 24.09
N LYS A 119 -5.35 17.12 23.55
CA LYS A 119 -5.20 15.83 24.23
C LYS A 119 -4.17 14.97 23.53
N ASN A 120 -4.41 14.69 22.26
CA ASN A 120 -3.67 13.66 21.55
C ASN A 120 -3.58 13.91 20.04
N LEU A 121 -2.69 13.17 19.40
CA LEU A 121 -2.49 13.19 17.96
C LEU A 121 -2.13 11.80 17.48
N ARG A 122 -2.72 11.38 16.37
CA ARG A 122 -2.32 10.18 15.62
C ARG A 122 -2.02 10.54 14.18
N ILE A 123 -1.21 9.71 13.52
CA ILE A 123 -1.01 9.82 12.07
C ILE A 123 -2.23 9.19 11.40
N ALA A 124 -2.91 9.95 10.54
CA ALA A 124 -4.16 9.48 9.95
C ALA A 124 -3.89 8.35 8.93
N HIS A 125 -4.38 7.15 9.24
CA HIS A 125 -4.55 6.08 8.26
C HIS A 125 -5.64 6.43 7.21
N PRO A 126 -5.57 5.94 5.96
CA PRO A 126 -6.67 6.07 4.98
C PRO A 126 -8.04 5.69 5.53
N PHE A 127 -8.09 4.72 6.44
CA PHE A 127 -9.33 4.32 7.12
C PHE A 127 -9.99 5.49 7.88
N HIS A 128 -9.21 6.33 8.57
CA HIS A 128 -9.75 7.50 9.27
C HIS A 128 -10.27 8.54 8.27
N LEU A 129 -9.54 8.77 7.18
CA LEU A 129 -9.95 9.69 6.11
C LEU A 129 -11.23 9.20 5.42
N PHE A 130 -11.31 7.89 5.19
CA PHE A 130 -12.46 7.21 4.58
C PHE A 130 -13.69 7.31 5.47
N THR A 131 -13.55 7.01 6.76
CA THR A 131 -14.63 7.09 7.75
C THR A 131 -15.17 8.52 7.88
N ALA A 132 -14.30 9.52 7.70
CA ALA A 132 -14.70 10.92 7.67
C ALA A 132 -15.33 11.36 6.33
N GLY A 133 -15.35 10.51 5.29
CA GLY A 133 -15.78 10.88 3.94
C GLY A 133 -14.83 11.85 3.23
N GLN A 134 -13.58 11.93 3.68
CA GLN A 134 -12.59 12.94 3.24
C GLN A 134 -11.39 12.34 2.48
N LEU A 135 -11.32 11.02 2.29
CA LEU A 135 -10.16 10.36 1.67
C LEU A 135 -9.81 10.96 0.29
N SER A 136 -10.79 11.05 -0.60
CA SER A 136 -10.63 11.59 -1.96
C SER A 136 -10.21 13.06 -1.95
N ALA A 137 -10.80 13.87 -1.06
CA ALA A 137 -10.45 15.28 -0.89
C ALA A 137 -9.00 15.45 -0.40
N TRP A 138 -8.57 14.66 0.59
CA TRP A 138 -7.20 14.68 1.08
C TRP A 138 -6.17 14.23 0.04
N GLN A 139 -6.47 13.21 -0.76
CA GLN A 139 -5.59 12.78 -1.86
C GLN A 139 -5.45 13.87 -2.92
N LYS A 140 -6.55 14.55 -3.27
CA LYS A 140 -6.53 15.72 -4.17
C LYS A 140 -5.66 16.84 -3.60
N GLU A 141 -5.78 17.11 -2.30
CA GLU A 141 -4.97 18.12 -1.62
C GLU A 141 -3.46 17.81 -1.61
N VAL A 142 -3.09 16.54 -1.39
CA VAL A 142 -1.70 16.09 -1.48
C VAL A 142 -1.13 16.36 -2.89
N VAL A 143 -1.91 16.10 -3.94
CA VAL A 143 -1.49 16.29 -5.34
C VAL A 143 -1.44 17.77 -5.71
N SER A 144 -2.48 18.55 -5.38
CA SER A 144 -2.61 19.97 -5.73
C SER A 144 -1.47 20.80 -5.11
N HIS A 145 -1.14 20.52 -3.86
CA HIS A 145 -0.05 21.17 -3.13
C HIS A 145 1.33 20.55 -3.39
N ARG A 146 1.42 19.54 -4.25
CA ARG A 146 2.66 18.79 -4.57
C ARG A 146 3.39 18.32 -3.31
N ARG A 147 2.61 17.91 -2.30
CA ARG A 147 3.14 17.50 -1.01
C ARG A 147 3.76 16.11 -1.12
N VAL A 148 5.00 15.97 -0.64
CA VAL A 148 5.73 14.70 -0.71
C VAL A 148 5.62 13.98 0.63
N GLN A 149 4.77 12.97 0.69
CA GLN A 149 4.61 12.15 1.89
C GLN A 149 5.83 11.23 2.10
N PRO A 150 6.29 11.03 3.36
CA PRO A 150 7.48 10.26 3.68
C PRO A 150 7.33 8.75 3.41
N PHE A 151 6.09 8.27 3.34
CA PHE A 151 5.67 6.94 2.94
C PHE A 151 4.30 7.07 2.26
N LYS A 152 3.79 5.96 1.70
CA LYS A 152 2.47 5.93 1.08
C LYS A 152 1.42 6.02 2.19
N GLN A 153 0.93 7.23 2.46
CA GLN A 153 -0.14 7.49 3.44
C GLN A 153 -1.47 7.68 2.73
N ALA A 154 -1.73 8.83 2.11
CA ALA A 154 -3.05 9.16 1.55
C ALA A 154 -3.47 8.20 0.43
N PHE A 155 -2.49 7.62 -0.28
CA PHE A 155 -2.71 6.69 -1.37
C PHE A 155 -2.54 5.22 -0.96
N ARG A 156 -2.37 4.95 0.33
CA ARG A 156 -2.24 3.57 0.84
C ARG A 156 -3.54 2.82 0.57
N GLU A 157 -3.37 1.58 0.12
CA GLU A 157 -4.47 0.67 -0.18
C GLU A 157 -5.35 0.45 1.05
N LEU A 158 -6.67 0.61 0.89
CA LEU A 158 -7.65 0.41 1.93
C LEU A 158 -8.47 -0.84 1.64
N TYR A 159 -8.49 -1.78 2.60
CA TYR A 159 -9.25 -3.03 2.51
C TYR A 159 -10.37 -3.01 3.53
N LEU A 160 -11.60 -2.89 3.04
CA LEU A 160 -12.80 -2.95 3.86
C LEU A 160 -13.39 -4.35 3.84
N LEU A 161 -14.14 -4.67 4.89
CA LEU A 161 -14.88 -5.93 4.99
C LEU A 161 -15.97 -5.97 3.91
N THR A 162 -15.88 -6.96 3.03
CA THR A 162 -16.84 -7.17 1.93
C THR A 162 -18.09 -7.89 2.43
N PRO A 163 -19.22 -7.84 1.70
CA PRO A 163 -20.41 -8.57 2.13
C PRO A 163 -20.21 -10.10 2.08
N ALA A 164 -19.47 -10.62 1.10
CA ALA A 164 -19.14 -12.05 1.04
C ALA A 164 -18.34 -12.54 2.27
N GLU A 165 -17.47 -11.68 2.82
CA GLU A 165 -16.75 -11.99 4.06
C GLU A 165 -17.63 -11.88 5.31
N ARG A 166 -18.68 -11.03 5.29
CA ARG A 166 -19.71 -11.04 6.35
C ARG A 166 -20.49 -12.35 6.34
N ASP A 167 -20.82 -12.86 5.16
CA ASP A 167 -21.52 -14.15 5.01
C ASP A 167 -20.65 -15.34 5.43
N THR A 168 -19.36 -15.32 5.09
CA THR A 168 -18.39 -16.36 5.49
C THR A 168 -18.12 -16.32 6.99
N GLY A 169 -18.16 -15.13 7.59
CA GLY A 169 -18.14 -14.92 9.03
C GLY A 169 -16.75 -15.01 9.66
N LEU A 170 -16.07 -16.16 9.60
CA LEU A 170 -14.87 -16.43 10.40
C LEU A 170 -13.54 -16.32 9.64
N TRP A 171 -13.56 -16.37 8.31
CA TRP A 171 -12.34 -16.29 7.49
C TRP A 171 -12.62 -15.57 6.16
N SER A 172 -11.55 -15.06 5.55
CA SER A 172 -11.57 -14.47 4.22
C SER A 172 -10.84 -15.37 3.22
N ASN A 173 -11.50 -15.65 2.09
CA ASN A 173 -10.94 -16.35 0.95
C ASN A 173 -10.48 -15.37 -0.16
N ARG A 174 -10.33 -14.08 0.15
CA ARG A 174 -10.07 -13.03 -0.86
C ARG A 174 -8.83 -13.30 -1.71
N PHE A 175 -7.85 -13.98 -1.14
CA PHE A 175 -6.58 -14.32 -1.77
C PHE A 175 -6.40 -15.83 -1.98
N ALA A 176 -7.47 -16.62 -1.87
CA ALA A 176 -7.43 -18.07 -2.06
C ALA A 176 -6.99 -18.46 -3.48
N GLY A 177 -6.25 -19.56 -3.60
CA GLY A 177 -5.83 -20.15 -4.87
C GLY A 177 -4.60 -19.51 -5.52
N HIS A 178 -4.02 -18.46 -4.92
CA HIS A 178 -2.79 -17.88 -5.43
C HIS A 178 -1.58 -18.77 -5.09
N ARG A 179 -0.93 -19.33 -6.12
CA ARG A 179 0.34 -20.04 -5.97
C ARG A 179 1.48 -19.06 -5.72
N LEU A 180 2.32 -19.33 -4.71
CA LEU A 180 3.37 -18.44 -4.22
C LEU A 180 4.72 -19.15 -4.14
N LYS A 181 5.80 -18.43 -4.46
CA LYS A 181 7.20 -18.84 -4.30
C LYS A 181 7.59 -18.77 -2.83
N SER A 182 7.90 -19.92 -2.27
CA SER A 182 8.10 -20.10 -0.84
C SER A 182 9.16 -19.19 -0.21
N LYS A 183 10.35 -19.11 -0.83
CA LYS A 183 11.47 -18.31 -0.31
C LYS A 183 11.19 -16.80 -0.33
N VAL A 184 10.44 -16.34 -1.34
CA VAL A 184 10.07 -14.92 -1.47
C VAL A 184 9.02 -14.58 -0.42
N ALA A 185 7.99 -15.44 -0.30
CA ALA A 185 6.91 -15.26 0.66
C ALA A 185 7.43 -15.25 2.12
N ALA A 186 8.23 -16.23 2.50
CA ALA A 186 8.80 -16.31 3.85
C ALA A 186 9.61 -15.05 4.22
N ARG A 187 10.44 -14.54 3.29
CA ARG A 187 11.24 -13.33 3.52
C ARG A 187 10.37 -12.07 3.64
N LEU A 188 9.31 -11.96 2.85
CA LEU A 188 8.38 -10.83 2.91
C LEU A 188 7.64 -10.79 4.24
N LEU A 189 7.13 -11.94 4.70
CA LEU A 189 6.45 -12.08 5.98
C LEU A 189 7.36 -11.69 7.14
N GLN A 190 8.61 -12.17 7.16
CA GLN A 190 9.60 -11.80 8.18
C GLN A 190 9.87 -10.29 8.26
N VAL A 191 10.02 -9.62 7.10
CA VAL A 191 10.23 -8.16 7.05
C VAL A 191 9.00 -7.38 7.51
N ARG A 192 7.83 -8.02 7.49
CA ARG A 192 6.54 -7.47 7.96
C ARG A 192 6.19 -7.87 9.39
N ASN A 193 7.13 -8.45 10.13
CA ASN A 193 6.95 -8.91 11.52
C ASN A 193 5.88 -10.01 11.68
N TRP A 194 5.66 -10.80 10.64
CA TRP A 194 4.92 -12.05 10.77
C TRP A 194 5.84 -13.13 11.33
N SER A 195 5.31 -13.94 12.24
CA SER A 195 5.93 -15.19 12.64
C SER A 195 5.91 -16.16 11.45
N THR A 196 7.00 -16.90 11.25
CA THR A 196 7.11 -17.96 10.25
C THR A 196 7.81 -19.19 10.83
N SER A 197 7.64 -19.44 12.14
CA SER A 197 8.34 -20.50 12.88
C SER A 197 7.96 -21.90 12.40
N SER A 198 6.71 -22.09 12.02
CA SER A 198 6.17 -23.29 11.37
C SER A 198 5.11 -22.83 10.36
N VAL A 199 4.67 -23.71 9.47
CA VAL A 199 3.55 -23.37 8.57
C VAL A 199 2.22 -23.25 9.33
N GLU A 200 2.05 -24.03 10.39
CA GLU A 200 0.88 -23.99 11.27
C GLU A 200 0.84 -22.70 12.12
N ASP A 201 1.97 -21.99 12.25
CA ASP A 201 2.14 -20.78 13.06
C ASP A 201 2.54 -19.54 12.25
N ILE A 202 2.00 -19.36 11.04
CA ILE A 202 2.17 -18.11 10.29
C ILE A 202 1.16 -17.08 10.76
N TYR A 203 1.59 -16.25 11.71
CA TYR A 203 0.71 -15.27 12.32
C TYR A 203 1.35 -13.89 12.47
N TYR A 204 0.47 -12.88 12.51
CA TYR A 204 0.76 -11.53 12.97
C TYR A 204 0.03 -11.27 14.28
N GLU A 205 0.74 -10.77 15.29
CA GLU A 205 0.16 -10.43 16.59
C GLU A 205 -0.09 -8.92 16.70
N SER A 206 -1.35 -8.54 16.86
CA SER A 206 -1.74 -7.21 17.31
C SER A 206 -1.86 -7.20 18.83
N LYS A 207 -0.77 -6.81 19.51
CA LYS A 207 -0.71 -6.77 20.99
C LYS A 207 -1.76 -5.83 21.59
N GLU A 208 -2.00 -4.69 20.94
CA GLU A 208 -3.00 -3.70 21.36
C GLU A 208 -4.40 -4.31 21.44
N HIS A 209 -4.75 -5.17 20.49
CA HIS A 209 -6.10 -5.74 20.38
C HIS A 209 -6.20 -7.15 20.96
N GLY A 210 -5.07 -7.77 21.33
CA GLY A 210 -4.99 -9.19 21.69
C GLY A 210 -5.49 -10.11 20.57
N ILE A 211 -5.23 -9.75 19.31
CA ILE A 211 -5.68 -10.49 18.13
C ILE A 211 -4.48 -11.05 17.37
N TYR A 212 -4.59 -12.32 16.99
CA TYR A 212 -3.68 -12.98 16.05
C TYR A 212 -4.36 -13.10 14.69
N ALA A 213 -3.71 -12.59 13.64
CA ALA A 213 -4.11 -12.84 12.26
C ALA A 213 -3.28 -13.99 11.71
N LEU A 214 -3.93 -14.99 11.13
CA LEU A 214 -3.27 -16.17 10.56
C LEU A 214 -3.47 -16.21 9.05
N PHE A 215 -2.40 -16.56 8.33
CA PHE A 215 -2.46 -16.93 6.92
C PHE A 215 -2.37 -18.44 6.79
N ASN A 216 -3.40 -19.05 6.23
CA ASN A 216 -3.43 -20.47 5.92
C ASN A 216 -2.97 -20.70 4.49
N PHE A 217 -2.23 -21.79 4.30
CA PHE A 217 -1.69 -22.18 3.00
C PHE A 217 -1.94 -23.68 2.77
N LEU A 218 -2.09 -24.07 1.51
CA LEU A 218 -2.09 -25.44 1.03
C LEU A 218 -0.75 -25.78 0.38
N ASP A 219 -0.49 -27.05 0.12
CA ASP A 219 0.70 -27.55 -0.59
C ASP A 219 2.03 -27.20 0.14
N THR A 220 1.98 -27.19 1.46
CA THR A 220 3.10 -26.83 2.33
C THR A 220 3.79 -28.03 2.96
N GLY A 221 5.10 -27.89 3.24
CA GLY A 221 5.85 -28.79 4.14
C GLY A 221 5.69 -28.38 5.61
N HIS A 222 6.60 -28.85 6.47
CA HIS A 222 6.64 -28.45 7.89
C HIS A 222 7.09 -26.99 8.06
N TYR A 223 7.93 -26.50 7.14
CA TYR A 223 8.31 -25.09 7.05
C TYR A 223 8.00 -24.54 5.66
N LEU A 224 7.71 -23.23 5.59
CA LEU A 224 7.42 -22.55 4.33
C LEU A 224 8.49 -22.81 3.26
N SER A 225 9.77 -22.87 3.65
CA SER A 225 10.89 -23.00 2.71
C SER A 225 11.16 -24.40 2.19
N GLU A 226 10.47 -25.43 2.67
CA GLU A 226 10.72 -26.83 2.27
C GLU A 226 10.19 -27.13 0.88
N THR A 227 9.03 -26.58 0.53
CA THR A 227 8.47 -26.67 -0.81
C THR A 227 8.93 -25.47 -1.64
N GLU A 228 9.02 -25.64 -2.96
CA GLU A 228 9.34 -24.52 -3.85
C GLU A 228 8.19 -23.52 -3.94
N HIS A 229 6.97 -24.06 -3.86
CA HIS A 229 5.72 -23.34 -4.00
C HIS A 229 4.68 -23.83 -2.99
N PHE A 230 3.78 -22.94 -2.59
CA PHE A 230 2.56 -23.26 -1.84
C PHE A 230 1.39 -22.42 -2.36
N THR A 231 0.18 -22.75 -1.95
CA THR A 231 -1.04 -22.05 -2.40
C THR A 231 -1.68 -21.29 -1.24
N PHE A 232 -1.99 -20.01 -1.41
CA PHE A 232 -2.72 -19.22 -0.41
C PHE A 232 -4.14 -19.77 -0.26
N ASP A 233 -4.59 -20.05 0.96
CA ASP A 233 -5.92 -20.58 1.24
C ASP A 233 -6.83 -19.50 1.82
N SER A 234 -6.62 -19.15 3.09
CA SER A 234 -7.56 -18.34 3.85
C SER A 234 -6.86 -17.44 4.87
N ILE A 235 -7.56 -16.39 5.30
CA ILE A 235 -7.12 -15.47 6.35
C ILE A 235 -8.13 -15.55 7.48
N ALA A 236 -7.67 -15.83 8.70
CA ALA A 236 -8.51 -15.93 9.87
C ALA A 236 -7.93 -15.12 11.04
N PHE A 237 -8.80 -14.71 11.96
CA PHE A 237 -8.43 -13.91 13.12
C PHE A 237 -8.83 -14.63 14.41
N TYR A 238 -7.96 -14.59 15.41
CA TYR A 238 -8.14 -15.30 16.67
C TYR A 238 -7.94 -14.36 17.85
N ARG A 239 -8.75 -14.55 18.89
CA ARG A 239 -8.56 -13.97 20.22
C ARG A 239 -8.69 -15.11 21.22
N ASP A 240 -7.76 -15.22 22.17
CA ASP A 240 -7.74 -16.30 23.17
C ASP A 240 -7.86 -17.70 22.53
N GLN A 241 -7.11 -17.94 21.45
CA GLN A 241 -7.10 -19.19 20.65
C GLN A 241 -8.43 -19.55 19.97
N LYS A 242 -9.41 -18.65 19.96
CA LYS A 242 -10.71 -18.87 19.28
C LYS A 242 -10.83 -17.96 18.07
N ALA A 243 -11.26 -18.54 16.96
CA ALA A 243 -11.59 -17.77 15.77
C ALA A 243 -12.70 -16.76 16.09
N ILE A 244 -12.49 -15.50 15.71
CA ILE A 244 -13.47 -14.43 15.90
C ILE A 244 -14.13 -14.07 14.56
N PRO A 245 -15.41 -13.63 14.56
CA PRO A 245 -16.03 -13.09 13.36
C PRO A 245 -15.23 -11.91 12.81
N LEU A 246 -15.10 -11.84 11.48
CA LEU A 246 -14.39 -10.77 10.79
C LEU A 246 -14.98 -9.38 11.10
N GLU A 247 -16.28 -9.31 11.41
CA GLU A 247 -16.94 -8.09 11.85
C GLU A 247 -16.46 -7.58 13.22
N GLN A 248 -15.88 -8.45 14.05
CA GLN A 248 -15.31 -8.08 15.35
C GLN A 248 -13.84 -7.69 15.27
N VAL A 249 -13.22 -7.84 14.10
CA VAL A 249 -11.84 -7.41 13.85
C VAL A 249 -11.83 -5.89 13.66
N PRO A 250 -10.96 -5.14 14.37
CA PRO A 250 -10.79 -3.71 14.15
C PRO A 250 -10.54 -3.41 12.66
N PRO A 251 -11.31 -2.52 12.01
CA PRO A 251 -11.21 -2.32 10.56
C PRO A 251 -9.82 -1.90 10.07
N LEU A 252 -9.08 -1.15 10.89
CA LEU A 252 -7.70 -0.75 10.60
C LEU A 252 -6.76 -1.96 10.60
N LEU A 253 -6.84 -2.82 11.62
CA LEU A 253 -6.07 -4.08 11.68
C LEU A 253 -6.43 -5.00 10.51
N PHE A 254 -7.72 -5.17 10.23
CA PHE A 254 -8.18 -5.93 9.07
C PHE A 254 -7.55 -5.37 7.79
N SER A 255 -7.61 -4.06 7.58
CA SER A 255 -7.07 -3.44 6.37
C SER A 255 -5.57 -3.71 6.18
N GLU A 256 -4.79 -3.62 7.25
CA GLU A 256 -3.34 -3.81 7.20
C GLU A 256 -2.94 -5.27 6.99
N VAL A 257 -3.66 -6.21 7.62
CA VAL A 257 -3.46 -7.65 7.40
C VAL A 257 -3.80 -8.02 5.95
N MET A 258 -4.91 -7.54 5.41
CA MET A 258 -5.29 -7.80 4.01
C MET A 258 -4.31 -7.16 3.02
N ARG A 259 -3.74 -6.00 3.38
CA ARG A 259 -2.69 -5.36 2.59
C ARG A 259 -1.39 -6.16 2.57
N ASP A 260 -1.04 -6.82 3.68
CA ASP A 260 0.09 -7.74 3.72
C ASP A 260 -0.14 -8.98 2.87
N ALA A 261 -1.37 -9.53 2.88
CA ALA A 261 -1.75 -10.62 2.00
C ALA A 261 -1.69 -10.23 0.52
N ASP A 262 -2.19 -9.05 0.13
CA ASP A 262 -2.08 -8.55 -1.24
C ASP A 262 -0.62 -8.34 -1.67
N LEU A 263 0.24 -7.86 -0.77
CA LEU A 263 1.67 -7.77 -1.08
C LEU A 263 2.28 -9.17 -1.27
N LEU A 264 1.93 -10.12 -0.41
CA LEU A 264 2.41 -11.49 -0.50
C LEU A 264 2.04 -12.08 -1.86
N VAL A 265 0.77 -11.94 -2.25
CA VAL A 265 0.27 -12.38 -3.54
C VAL A 265 0.95 -11.66 -4.70
N SER A 266 1.09 -10.34 -4.66
CA SER A 266 1.65 -9.57 -5.78
C SER A 266 3.15 -9.82 -6.00
N VAL A 267 3.94 -10.00 -4.94
CA VAL A 267 5.40 -10.14 -5.04
C VAL A 267 5.83 -11.59 -5.09
N ALA A 268 5.18 -12.48 -4.33
CA ALA A 268 5.57 -13.88 -4.27
C ALA A 268 4.84 -14.75 -5.31
N HIS A 269 3.96 -14.22 -6.16
CA HIS A 269 3.24 -15.03 -7.15
C HIS A 269 4.17 -15.93 -7.97
N ALA A 270 3.86 -17.22 -7.95
CA ALA A 270 4.39 -18.22 -8.86
C ALA A 270 3.42 -18.34 -10.03
N ALA A 271 3.79 -17.77 -11.18
CA ALA A 271 3.08 -18.07 -12.41
C ALA A 271 3.49 -19.47 -12.86
N ASP A 272 2.50 -20.30 -13.20
CA ASP A 272 2.72 -21.65 -13.70
C ASP A 272 3.45 -21.55 -15.06
N GLY A 273 4.74 -21.84 -15.08
CA GLY A 273 5.55 -21.98 -16.30
C GLY A 273 6.28 -20.73 -16.82
N TYR A 274 5.95 -19.52 -16.38
CA TYR A 274 6.70 -18.31 -16.74
C TYR A 274 6.95 -17.44 -15.51
N SER A 275 8.21 -17.15 -15.22
CA SER A 275 8.59 -16.28 -14.11
C SER A 275 7.83 -14.95 -14.15
N THR A 276 7.29 -14.49 -13.02
CA THR A 276 6.96 -13.09 -12.71
C THR A 276 8.20 -12.20 -12.67
N SER A 277 9.08 -12.34 -13.66
CA SER A 277 10.23 -11.46 -13.82
C SER A 277 9.73 -10.12 -14.39
N ASN A 278 10.51 -9.05 -14.21
CA ASN A 278 10.16 -7.75 -14.76
C ASN A 278 9.94 -7.83 -16.27
N GLU A 279 10.65 -8.73 -16.96
CA GLU A 279 10.50 -9.00 -18.39
C GLU A 279 9.10 -9.56 -18.73
N THR A 280 8.51 -10.40 -17.87
CA THR A 280 7.14 -10.91 -18.07
C THR A 280 6.08 -9.84 -17.81
N LEU A 281 6.24 -9.03 -16.76
CA LEU A 281 5.33 -7.90 -16.51
C LEU A 281 5.41 -6.87 -17.63
N GLN A 282 6.61 -6.62 -18.14
CA GLN A 282 6.84 -5.73 -19.28
C GLN A 282 6.19 -6.28 -20.55
N ARG A 283 6.34 -7.57 -20.85
CA ARG A 283 5.64 -8.22 -21.98
C ARG A 283 4.12 -8.14 -21.85
N ARG A 284 3.56 -8.34 -20.65
CA ARG A 284 2.11 -8.17 -20.42
C ARG A 284 1.68 -6.72 -20.65
N ALA A 285 2.46 -5.75 -20.20
CA ALA A 285 2.20 -4.33 -20.45
C ALA A 285 2.20 -4.01 -21.95
N GLU A 286 3.21 -4.49 -22.69
CA GLU A 286 3.33 -4.31 -24.14
C GLU A 286 2.14 -4.92 -24.89
N LEU A 287 1.75 -6.16 -24.55
CA LEU A 287 0.60 -6.84 -25.15
C LEU A 287 -0.72 -6.12 -24.87
N VAL A 288 -0.91 -5.67 -23.63
CA VAL A 288 -2.08 -4.88 -23.25
C VAL A 288 -2.12 -3.57 -24.03
N ASP A 289 -0.98 -2.88 -24.17
CA ASP A 289 -0.90 -1.63 -24.93
C ASP A 289 -1.24 -1.86 -26.42
N GLU A 290 -0.77 -2.94 -27.03
CA GLU A 290 -1.15 -3.32 -28.40
C GLU A 290 -2.66 -3.61 -28.51
N LEU A 291 -3.24 -4.32 -27.54
CA LEU A 291 -4.69 -4.58 -27.49
C LEU A 291 -5.51 -3.30 -27.30
N ILE A 292 -5.09 -2.41 -26.41
CA ILE A 292 -5.72 -1.09 -26.18
C ILE A 292 -5.74 -0.30 -27.48
N GLN A 293 -4.60 -0.24 -28.17
CA GLN A 293 -4.47 0.47 -29.45
C GLN A 293 -5.32 -0.18 -30.54
N GLY A 294 -5.26 -1.51 -30.67
CA GLY A 294 -5.99 -2.27 -31.69
C GLY A 294 -7.52 -2.21 -31.52
N LEU A 295 -8.01 -2.17 -30.28
CA LEU A 295 -9.43 -2.02 -29.96
C LEU A 295 -9.89 -0.55 -29.87
N GLY A 296 -8.97 0.40 -29.95
CA GLY A 296 -9.29 1.83 -29.86
C GLY A 296 -9.81 2.27 -28.48
N LEU A 297 -9.41 1.58 -27.41
CA LEU A 297 -9.88 1.85 -26.04
C LEU A 297 -9.20 3.12 -25.50
N ARG A 298 -9.92 4.25 -25.49
CA ARG A 298 -9.38 5.56 -25.04
C ARG A 298 -9.37 5.74 -23.53
N ASN A 299 -10.17 4.91 -22.85
CA ASN A 299 -10.46 4.94 -21.43
C ASN A 299 -9.57 3.96 -20.65
N VAL A 300 -8.51 3.44 -21.29
CA VAL A 300 -7.53 2.56 -20.67
C VAL A 300 -6.13 3.09 -20.95
N ARG A 301 -5.27 3.09 -19.94
CA ARG A 301 -3.83 3.37 -20.09
C ARG A 301 -3.01 2.35 -19.30
N CYS A 302 -1.89 1.90 -19.84
CA CYS A 302 -0.90 1.15 -19.08
C CYS A 302 0.16 2.11 -18.52
N GLU A 303 0.47 1.98 -17.22
CA GLU A 303 1.56 2.69 -16.58
C GLU A 303 2.36 1.74 -15.68
N GLY A 304 3.58 1.41 -16.10
CA GLY A 304 4.45 0.47 -15.39
C GLY A 304 3.85 -0.95 -15.34
N HIS A 305 3.49 -1.42 -14.15
CA HIS A 305 2.88 -2.74 -13.95
C HIS A 305 1.37 -2.66 -13.71
N PHE A 306 0.75 -1.53 -14.03
CA PHE A 306 -0.65 -1.27 -13.77
C PHE A 306 -1.42 -0.85 -15.02
N LEU A 307 -2.64 -1.36 -15.10
CA LEU A 307 -3.68 -0.96 -16.04
C LEU A 307 -4.58 0.06 -15.32
N HIS A 308 -4.69 1.29 -15.83
CA HIS A 308 -5.65 2.27 -15.32
C HIS A 308 -6.84 2.36 -16.27
N ILE A 309 -8.04 2.30 -15.72
CA ILE A 309 -9.31 2.26 -16.46
C ILE A 309 -10.19 3.39 -15.95
N THR A 310 -10.66 4.24 -16.86
CA THR A 310 -11.67 5.26 -16.60
C THR A 310 -13.04 4.66 -16.92
N GLY A 311 -13.75 4.20 -15.88
CA GLY A 311 -15.12 3.71 -15.98
C GLY A 311 -16.15 4.84 -15.88
N GLN A 312 -17.44 4.47 -15.94
CA GLN A 312 -18.57 5.39 -15.79
C GLN A 312 -19.02 5.54 -14.33
N ARG A 313 -18.80 4.51 -13.49
CA ARG A 313 -19.08 4.51 -12.05
C ARG A 313 -17.87 4.92 -11.23
N ALA A 314 -16.67 4.47 -11.59
CA ALA A 314 -15.44 4.86 -10.92
C ALA A 314 -14.21 4.75 -11.83
N ASN A 315 -13.08 5.24 -11.34
CA ASN A 315 -11.78 4.96 -11.95
C ASN A 315 -11.18 3.73 -11.28
N TYR A 316 -10.46 2.91 -12.03
CA TYR A 316 -9.90 1.64 -11.54
C TYR A 316 -8.44 1.48 -11.92
N ARG A 317 -7.72 0.68 -11.13
CA ARG A 317 -6.35 0.26 -11.38
C ARG A 317 -6.22 -1.25 -11.17
N ILE A 318 -5.73 -1.96 -12.18
CA ILE A 318 -5.47 -3.41 -12.13
C ILE A 318 -3.96 -3.65 -12.11
N HIS A 319 -3.45 -4.48 -11.20
CA HIS A 319 -2.05 -4.91 -11.21
C HIS A 319 -1.83 -6.08 -12.19
N LEU A 320 -0.91 -5.95 -13.14
CA LEU A 320 -0.67 -6.95 -14.21
C LEU A 320 -0.12 -8.30 -13.71
N GLY A 321 0.50 -8.31 -12.54
CA GLY A 321 1.03 -9.51 -11.87
C GLY A 321 0.00 -10.31 -11.06
N SER A 322 -0.77 -9.68 -10.17
CA SER A 322 -1.75 -10.33 -9.30
C SER A 322 -3.18 -10.30 -9.83
N ALA A 323 -3.48 -9.44 -10.81
CA ALA A 323 -4.83 -9.07 -11.23
C ALA A 323 -5.68 -8.39 -10.13
N ALA A 324 -5.06 -7.86 -9.07
CA ALA A 324 -5.73 -7.10 -8.02
C ALA A 324 -6.32 -5.79 -8.56
N ILE A 325 -7.57 -5.48 -8.21
CA ILE A 325 -8.28 -4.26 -8.63
C ILE A 325 -8.34 -3.27 -7.46
N HIS A 326 -8.03 -2.02 -7.74
CA HIS A 326 -8.25 -0.89 -6.84
C HIS A 326 -9.12 0.14 -7.52
N ILE A 327 -10.21 0.57 -6.88
CA ILE A 327 -10.97 1.76 -7.23
C ILE A 327 -10.13 2.96 -6.85
N GLU A 328 -9.90 3.85 -7.80
CA GLU A 328 -9.23 5.11 -7.53
C GLU A 328 -10.24 6.11 -6.94
N PRO A 329 -9.98 6.65 -5.73
CA PRO A 329 -8.67 6.66 -5.11
C PRO A 329 -8.52 5.76 -3.86
N GLY A 330 -8.04 4.52 -4.05
CA GLY A 330 -7.38 3.68 -3.03
C GLY A 330 -8.14 2.44 -2.52
N ASN A 331 -9.41 2.25 -2.86
CA ASN A 331 -10.23 1.17 -2.29
C ASN A 331 -10.04 -0.13 -3.08
N TYR A 332 -9.71 -1.24 -2.41
CA TYR A 332 -9.63 -2.54 -3.10
C TYR A 332 -11.02 -3.03 -3.53
N LEU A 333 -11.14 -3.51 -4.77
CA LEU A 333 -12.37 -4.13 -5.29
C LEU A 333 -12.19 -5.65 -5.39
N CYS A 334 -12.91 -6.40 -4.55
CA CYS A 334 -12.92 -7.84 -4.63
C CYS A 334 -13.94 -8.31 -5.67
N THR A 335 -13.44 -8.99 -6.71
CA THR A 335 -14.26 -9.74 -7.67
C THR A 335 -13.98 -11.22 -7.45
N VAL A 336 -14.85 -11.91 -6.72
CA VAL A 336 -14.78 -13.37 -6.63
C VAL A 336 -15.32 -13.92 -7.95
N PRO A 337 -14.61 -14.81 -8.66
CA PRO A 337 -15.20 -15.46 -9.82
C PRO A 337 -16.44 -16.22 -9.36
N ALA A 338 -17.62 -15.88 -9.89
CA ALA A 338 -18.70 -16.85 -9.91
C ALA A 338 -18.14 -18.09 -10.62
N SER A 339 -18.42 -19.29 -10.10
CA SER A 339 -17.97 -20.58 -10.61
C SER A 339 -18.53 -20.89 -12.02
N ARG A 340 -18.16 -20.06 -13.00
CA ARG A 340 -18.42 -20.20 -14.42
C ARG A 340 -17.07 -20.23 -15.11
N ARG A 341 -16.74 -21.37 -15.71
CA ARG A 341 -15.78 -21.42 -16.81
C ARG A 341 -16.25 -20.40 -17.84
N PHE A 342 -15.50 -19.32 -18.00
CA PHE A 342 -15.76 -18.37 -19.07
C PHE A 342 -15.55 -19.09 -20.41
N THR A 343 -16.47 -18.88 -21.34
CA THR A 343 -16.24 -19.14 -22.76
C THR A 343 -14.94 -18.44 -23.16
N GLU A 344 -13.98 -19.23 -23.65
CA GLU A 344 -12.67 -18.78 -24.11
C GLU A 344 -12.81 -17.53 -24.97
N LEU A 345 -12.46 -16.37 -24.39
CA LEU A 345 -12.14 -15.19 -25.17
C LEU A 345 -10.91 -15.59 -25.98
N TYR A 346 -11.04 -15.68 -27.31
CA TYR A 346 -9.90 -15.99 -28.17
C TYR A 346 -8.92 -14.82 -28.08
N LEU A 347 -7.96 -14.96 -27.17
CA LEU A 347 -6.71 -14.23 -27.20
C LEU A 347 -5.74 -15.17 -27.90
N PRO A 348 -4.89 -14.69 -28.83
CA PRO A 348 -3.95 -15.54 -29.57
C PRO A 348 -2.93 -16.30 -28.69
N PHE A 349 -3.03 -16.17 -27.36
CA PHE A 349 -2.18 -16.77 -26.33
C PHE A 349 -2.93 -17.15 -25.03
N ALA A 350 -4.28 -17.07 -24.98
CA ALA A 350 -5.07 -17.35 -23.76
C ALA A 350 -4.70 -18.70 -23.09
N ASP A 351 -4.31 -19.68 -23.90
CA ASP A 351 -3.96 -21.03 -23.45
C ASP A 351 -2.61 -21.11 -22.71
N THR A 352 -1.80 -20.04 -22.70
CA THR A 352 -0.45 -20.03 -22.09
C THR A 352 -0.25 -19.02 -20.96
N ASP A 353 -1.07 -17.97 -20.82
CA ASP A 353 -1.00 -17.02 -19.70
C ASP A 353 -2.38 -16.78 -19.05
N GLN A 354 -2.76 -17.68 -18.13
CA GLN A 354 -4.00 -17.63 -17.36
C GLN A 354 -4.15 -16.30 -16.58
N LYS A 355 -3.03 -15.69 -16.15
CA LYS A 355 -3.08 -14.42 -15.41
C LYS A 355 -3.40 -13.25 -16.33
N MET A 356 -2.88 -13.26 -17.56
CA MET A 356 -3.24 -12.29 -18.57
C MET A 356 -4.74 -12.38 -18.94
N ALA A 357 -5.27 -13.60 -19.05
CA ALA A 357 -6.70 -13.81 -19.26
C ALA A 357 -7.55 -13.24 -18.11
N GLU A 358 -7.12 -13.43 -16.86
CA GLU A 358 -7.78 -12.83 -15.69
C GLU A 358 -7.75 -11.30 -15.70
N VAL A 359 -6.59 -10.70 -15.99
CA VAL A 359 -6.41 -9.24 -16.11
C VAL A 359 -7.34 -8.67 -17.19
N LEU A 360 -7.40 -9.29 -18.36
CA LEU A 360 -8.24 -8.83 -19.47
C LEU A 360 -9.73 -8.98 -19.16
N SER A 361 -10.14 -10.09 -18.52
CA SER A 361 -11.51 -10.28 -18.06
C SER A 361 -11.96 -9.17 -17.11
N LYS A 362 -11.12 -8.86 -16.11
CA LYS A 362 -11.36 -7.76 -15.17
C LYS A 362 -11.35 -6.41 -15.88
N MET A 363 -10.46 -6.20 -16.85
CA MET A 363 -10.43 -4.96 -17.64
C MET A 363 -11.75 -4.74 -18.40
N PHE A 364 -12.25 -5.75 -19.11
CA PHE A 364 -13.51 -5.64 -19.85
C PHE A 364 -14.72 -5.47 -18.92
N LEU A 365 -14.76 -6.16 -17.79
CA LEU A 365 -15.78 -5.96 -16.76
C LEU A 365 -15.85 -4.50 -16.29
N LEU A 366 -14.70 -3.88 -16.04
CA LEU A 366 -14.60 -2.52 -15.50
C LEU A 366 -14.75 -1.43 -16.57
N LEU A 367 -14.47 -1.74 -17.83
CA LEU A 367 -14.77 -0.84 -18.95
C LEU A 367 -16.28 -0.66 -19.16
N ASP A 368 -17.06 -1.69 -18.83
CA ASP A 368 -18.52 -1.69 -18.91
C ASP A 368 -19.17 -1.64 -17.51
N ASP A 369 -18.54 -0.88 -16.59
CA ASP A 369 -18.94 -0.85 -15.17
C ASP A 369 -20.40 -0.41 -14.93
N LEU A 370 -21.00 0.36 -15.84
CA LEU A 370 -22.40 0.76 -15.77
C LEU A 370 -23.34 -0.46 -15.81
N ASN A 371 -22.99 -1.49 -16.59
CA ASN A 371 -23.78 -2.71 -16.80
C ASN A 371 -23.48 -3.82 -15.78
N ILE A 372 -22.59 -3.59 -14.81
CA ILE A 372 -22.39 -4.53 -13.70
C ILE A 372 -23.69 -4.68 -12.91
N THR A 373 -24.22 -5.90 -12.83
CA THR A 373 -25.45 -6.22 -12.08
C THR A 373 -25.20 -6.91 -10.75
N ASP A 374 -23.97 -7.39 -10.51
CA ASP A 374 -23.61 -8.07 -9.27
C ASP A 374 -23.69 -7.09 -8.08
N SER A 375 -24.61 -7.34 -7.15
CA SER A 375 -24.87 -6.46 -6.01
C SER A 375 -23.66 -6.35 -5.07
N LEU A 376 -22.83 -7.40 -4.94
CA LEU A 376 -21.63 -7.38 -4.09
C LEU A 376 -20.55 -6.48 -4.68
N ILE A 377 -20.40 -6.48 -6.01
CA ILE A 377 -19.48 -5.60 -6.72
C ILE A 377 -20.00 -4.15 -6.66
N LEU A 378 -21.29 -3.94 -6.90
CA LEU A 378 -21.92 -2.61 -6.86
C LEU A 378 -21.83 -1.96 -5.48
N GLU A 379 -22.06 -2.69 -4.40
CA GLU A 379 -21.94 -2.18 -3.04
C GLU A 379 -20.51 -1.74 -2.72
N GLN A 380 -19.50 -2.48 -3.20
CA GLN A 380 -18.08 -2.10 -3.05
C GLN A 380 -17.73 -0.84 -3.87
N ILE A 381 -18.24 -0.72 -5.10
CA ILE A 381 -18.01 0.46 -5.95
C ILE A 381 -18.63 1.71 -5.32
N GLN A 382 -19.88 1.61 -4.84
CA GLN A 382 -20.58 2.74 -4.21
C GLN A 382 -19.90 3.21 -2.92
N ARG A 383 -19.35 2.28 -2.12
CA ARG A 383 -18.57 2.63 -0.94
C ARG A 383 -17.22 3.22 -1.29
N GLY A 384 -16.66 2.89 -2.44
CA GLY A 384 -15.32 3.27 -2.83
C GLY A 384 -15.18 4.60 -3.57
N GLY A 385 -16.30 5.16 -4.05
CA GLY A 385 -16.38 6.40 -4.85
C GLY A 385 -16.53 7.68 -4.05
#